data_AF-Q8NPL6-F1
#
_entry.id   AF-Q8NPL6-F1
#
_cell.length_a   1.000
_cell.length_b   1.000
_cell.length_c   1.000
_cell.angle_alpha   90.00
_cell.angle_beta   90.00
_cell.angle_gamma   90.00
#
_symmetry.space_group_name_H-M   'P 1'
#
loop_
_entity.id
_entity.type
_entity.pdbx_description
1 polymer ?
#
loop_
_entity_poly.entity_id
_entity_poly.type
_entity_poly.pdbx_seq_one_letter_code
_entity_poly.pdbx_strand_id
1 'polypeptide(L)'
;MKLDDAMVMIEQRLVKGRGATKTQLAPYEHIQRNIAARGLRADDGGSCFGYGDASLSNDDVATAAEDIQDLFACGHTVISAIVVFDKSYLSEHGIMSFDPNYFGQDIYADTHPEIDLMELRLAVMNGLLGLEGTFFEDMRYVASIEVSRSYVYAHIMMADAGVDDARGNAQVKITDTERVLFRRGVESRFVEQEARNVVL
;
A
#
# COMPACT_ATOMS: atom_id res chain seq x y z
N MET A 1 -0.58 -17.33 11.20
CA MET A 1 -0.51 -17.44 9.73
C MET A 1 0.96 -17.59 9.40
N LYS A 2 1.42 -18.75 8.93
CA LYS A 2 2.78 -18.83 8.37
C LYS A 2 2.70 -18.17 7.00
N LEU A 3 3.40 -17.06 6.83
CA LEU A 3 3.56 -16.38 5.55
C LEU A 3 4.55 -17.23 4.76
N ASP A 4 4.06 -18.27 4.09
CA ASP A 4 4.90 -19.13 3.22
C ASP A 4 5.24 -18.41 1.89
N ASP A 5 4.72 -17.19 1.70
CA ASP A 5 4.99 -16.29 0.59
C ASP A 5 5.75 -15.04 1.08
N ALA A 6 6.82 -14.69 0.37
CA ALA A 6 7.70 -13.55 0.63
C ALA A 6 7.02 -12.17 0.54
N MET A 7 5.91 -12.10 -0.20
CA MET A 7 5.04 -10.94 -0.27
C MET A 7 3.57 -11.39 -0.22
N VAL A 8 2.79 -10.84 0.71
CA VAL A 8 1.38 -11.23 0.89
C VAL A 8 0.48 -10.01 0.96
N MET A 9 -0.55 -9.99 0.12
CA MET A 9 -1.60 -8.99 0.16
C MET A 9 -2.80 -9.49 0.98
N ILE A 10 -3.10 -8.78 2.06
CA ILE A 10 -4.19 -9.06 3.00
C ILE A 10 -5.24 -7.96 2.87
N GLU A 11 -6.47 -8.28 2.51
CA GLU A 11 -7.55 -7.28 2.47
C GLU A 11 -8.20 -7.06 3.85
N GLN A 12 -8.58 -5.80 4.13
CA GLN A 12 -9.55 -5.45 5.16
C GLN A 12 -10.81 -4.87 4.52
N ARG A 13 -11.96 -5.36 4.97
CA ARG A 13 -13.26 -5.07 4.34
C ARG A 13 -13.83 -3.73 4.84
N LEU A 14 -14.11 -2.79 3.94
CA LEU A 14 -15.01 -1.67 4.21
C LEU A 14 -16.29 -1.87 3.39
N VAL A 15 -17.45 -1.92 4.03
CA VAL A 15 -18.76 -2.14 3.37
C VAL A 15 -19.74 -1.13 3.89
N LYS A 16 -20.53 -0.54 3.00
CA LYS A 16 -21.76 0.15 3.39
C LYS A 16 -22.86 -0.88 3.64
N GLY A 17 -23.05 -1.30 4.89
CA GLY A 17 -24.21 -2.13 5.24
C GLY A 17 -25.49 -1.30 5.14
N ARG A 18 -26.53 -1.78 4.42
CA ARG A 18 -27.91 -1.32 4.68
C ARG A 18 -28.22 -1.65 6.14
N GLY A 19 -28.19 -0.63 7.00
CA GLY A 19 -28.35 -0.77 8.45
C GLY A 19 -27.04 -0.70 9.26
N ALA A 20 -25.92 -0.28 8.67
CA ALA A 20 -24.70 -0.04 9.43
C ALA A 20 -24.89 1.15 10.38
N THR A 21 -24.95 0.86 11.68
CA THR A 21 -24.73 1.86 12.74
C THR A 21 -23.32 2.40 12.63
N LYS A 22 -23.13 3.66 13.05
CA LYS A 22 -21.94 4.55 13.00
C LYS A 22 -20.56 3.98 13.41
N THR A 23 -20.40 2.67 13.60
CA THR A 23 -19.18 2.05 14.14
C THR A 23 -18.25 1.43 13.08
N GLN A 24 -18.59 1.48 11.78
CA GLN A 24 -17.61 1.25 10.71
C GLN A 24 -16.89 2.58 10.45
N LEU A 25 -15.61 2.65 10.84
CA LEU A 25 -14.73 3.81 10.60
C LEU A 25 -14.85 4.21 9.13
N ALA A 26 -15.29 5.44 8.89
CA ALA A 26 -15.39 6.01 7.56
C ALA A 26 -13.98 5.97 6.92
N PRO A 27 -13.82 5.63 5.62
CA PRO A 27 -12.52 5.59 4.92
C PRO A 27 -11.57 6.74 5.29
N TYR A 28 -12.10 7.97 5.39
CA TYR A 28 -11.34 9.13 5.85
C TYR A 28 -10.76 8.93 7.26
N GLU A 29 -11.59 8.59 8.24
CA GLU A 29 -11.15 8.31 9.62
C GLU A 29 -10.20 7.12 9.68
N HIS A 30 -10.37 6.12 8.81
CA HIS A 30 -9.46 4.98 8.73
C HIS A 30 -8.07 5.39 8.21
N ILE A 31 -8.01 6.18 7.14
CA ILE A 31 -6.76 6.75 6.61
C ILE A 31 -6.11 7.64 7.67
N GLN A 32 -6.86 8.57 8.26
CA GLN A 32 -6.36 9.50 9.29
C GLN A 32 -5.87 8.76 10.54
N ARG A 33 -6.61 7.76 11.02
CA ARG A 33 -6.20 6.94 12.18
C ARG A 33 -4.96 6.11 11.88
N ASN A 34 -4.85 5.56 10.67
CA ASN A 34 -3.67 4.84 10.24
C ASN A 34 -2.44 5.76 10.15
N ILE A 35 -2.60 6.99 9.67
CA ILE A 35 -1.53 8.01 9.66
C ILE A 35 -1.14 8.38 11.10
N ALA A 36 -2.12 8.75 11.93
CA ALA A 36 -1.90 9.21 13.31
C ALA A 36 -1.33 8.12 14.24
N ALA A 37 -1.78 6.87 14.11
CA ALA A 37 -1.28 5.74 14.91
C ALA A 37 0.19 5.42 14.64
N ARG A 38 0.75 5.91 13.53
CA ARG A 38 2.14 5.71 13.11
C ARG A 38 3.08 6.82 13.58
N GLY A 39 2.59 7.80 14.35
CA GLY A 39 3.39 8.92 14.86
C GLY A 39 3.81 9.94 13.79
N LEU A 40 3.27 9.82 12.58
CA LEU A 40 3.40 10.79 11.49
C LEU A 40 2.50 11.98 11.85
N ARG A 41 3.07 13.18 11.91
CA ARG A 41 2.30 14.39 12.21
C ARG A 41 1.59 14.83 10.92
N ALA A 42 0.47 15.54 11.06
CA ALA A 42 -0.24 16.15 9.93
C ALA A 42 0.62 17.20 9.17
N ASP A 43 1.82 17.47 9.67
CA ASP A 43 2.85 18.37 9.19
C ASP A 43 3.98 17.64 8.40
N ASP A 44 3.99 16.30 8.40
CA ASP A 44 4.99 15.45 7.73
C ASP A 44 4.56 15.05 6.31
N GLY A 45 4.58 16.01 5.38
CA GLY A 45 4.33 15.75 3.96
C GLY A 45 5.27 14.65 3.42
N GLY A 46 4.77 13.85 2.48
CA GLY A 46 5.52 12.77 1.84
C GLY A 46 5.48 11.43 2.56
N SER A 47 4.64 11.25 3.59
CA SER A 47 4.41 9.95 4.23
C SER A 47 3.55 8.99 3.41
N CYS A 48 2.74 9.53 2.50
CA CYS A 48 1.79 8.81 1.66
C CYS A 48 2.11 8.99 0.18
N PHE A 49 1.57 8.10 -0.63
CA PHE A 49 1.67 8.09 -2.09
C PHE A 49 0.34 7.63 -2.69
N GLY A 50 0.03 8.04 -3.91
CA GLY A 50 -1.30 7.85 -4.49
C GLY A 50 -1.52 8.74 -5.69
N TYR A 51 -2.57 8.48 -6.47
CA TYR A 51 -2.96 9.32 -7.61
C TYR A 51 -1.83 9.55 -8.64
N GLY A 52 -0.90 8.59 -8.77
CA GLY A 52 0.26 8.68 -9.66
C GLY A 52 1.50 9.34 -9.05
N ASP A 53 1.40 9.89 -7.84
CA ASP A 53 2.51 10.55 -7.15
C ASP A 53 3.13 9.64 -6.07
N ALA A 54 4.46 9.52 -6.09
CA ALA A 54 5.21 8.73 -5.11
C ALA A 54 5.34 9.42 -3.73
N SER A 55 4.90 10.67 -3.61
CA SER A 55 4.99 11.45 -2.38
C SER A 55 3.96 12.57 -2.38
N LEU A 56 2.90 12.43 -1.58
CA LEU A 56 1.82 13.40 -1.46
C LEU A 56 2.12 14.44 -0.38
N SER A 57 1.75 15.70 -0.61
CA SER A 57 1.72 16.71 0.46
C SER A 57 0.58 16.41 1.45
N ASN A 58 0.57 17.06 2.62
CA ASN A 58 -0.51 16.84 3.60
C ASN A 58 -1.89 17.24 3.05
N ASP A 59 -1.94 18.32 2.27
CA ASP A 59 -3.16 18.77 1.60
C ASP A 59 -3.61 17.76 0.56
N ASP A 60 -2.68 17.18 -0.20
CA ASP A 60 -3.01 16.13 -1.19
C ASP A 60 -3.47 14.84 -0.51
N VAL A 61 -2.88 14.48 0.65
CA VAL A 61 -3.34 13.33 1.44
C VAL A 61 -4.76 13.56 1.96
N ALA A 62 -5.05 14.75 2.48
CA ALA A 62 -6.39 15.10 2.94
C ALA A 62 -7.40 15.07 1.79
N THR A 63 -7.03 15.63 0.64
CA THR A 63 -7.85 15.65 -0.59
C THR A 63 -8.11 14.23 -1.10
N ALA A 64 -7.08 13.39 -1.19
CA ALA A 64 -7.20 11.99 -1.60
C ALA A 64 -8.09 11.18 -0.63
N ALA A 65 -7.96 11.43 0.67
CA ALA A 65 -8.79 10.76 1.68
C ALA A 65 -10.26 11.20 1.60
N GLU A 66 -10.53 12.48 1.33
CA GLU A 66 -11.88 13.02 1.12
C GLU A 66 -12.51 12.46 -0.17
N ASP A 67 -11.76 12.40 -1.27
CA ASP A 67 -12.24 11.82 -2.54
C ASP A 67 -12.65 10.35 -2.38
N ILE A 68 -11.80 9.51 -1.76
CA ILE A 68 -12.15 8.11 -1.46
C ILE A 68 -13.37 8.01 -0.54
N GLN A 69 -13.51 8.95 0.41
CA GLN A 69 -14.65 9.01 1.32
C GLN A 69 -15.95 9.36 0.59
N ASP A 70 -15.88 10.28 -0.37
CA ASP A 70 -17.01 10.70 -1.19
C ASP A 70 -17.43 9.59 -2.14
N LEU A 71 -16.49 8.88 -2.77
CA LEU A 71 -16.76 7.67 -3.56
C LEU A 71 -17.50 6.63 -2.72
N PHE A 72 -17.03 6.35 -1.50
CA PHE A 72 -17.73 5.47 -0.57
C PHE A 72 -19.14 5.97 -0.21
N ALA A 73 -19.29 7.29 0.02
CA ALA A 73 -20.57 7.90 0.35
C ALA A 73 -21.57 7.78 -0.82
N CYS A 74 -21.09 7.95 -2.06
CA CYS A 74 -21.83 7.79 -3.31
C CYS A 74 -22.16 6.33 -3.64
N GLY A 75 -21.56 5.38 -2.92
CA GLY A 75 -21.88 3.94 -3.04
C GLY A 75 -20.91 3.18 -3.94
N HIS A 76 -19.77 3.76 -4.29
CA HIS A 76 -18.68 3.04 -4.93
C HIS A 76 -18.06 2.03 -3.96
N THR A 77 -17.51 0.97 -4.52
CA THR A 77 -16.78 -0.05 -3.75
C THR A 77 -15.41 0.49 -3.36
N VAL A 78 -15.11 0.41 -2.06
CA VAL A 78 -13.81 0.83 -1.50
C VAL A 78 -13.15 -0.33 -0.75
N ILE A 79 -11.89 -0.60 -1.07
CA ILE A 79 -11.11 -1.73 -0.61
C ILE A 79 -9.92 -1.22 0.21
N SER A 80 -9.76 -1.75 1.43
CA SER A 80 -8.54 -1.58 2.21
C SER A 80 -7.68 -2.83 2.04
N ALA A 81 -6.39 -2.67 1.82
CA ALA A 81 -5.44 -3.77 1.68
C ALA A 81 -4.12 -3.46 2.37
N ILE A 82 -3.45 -4.50 2.85
CA ILE A 82 -2.15 -4.45 3.48
C ILE A 82 -1.25 -5.43 2.73
N VAL A 83 -0.21 -4.93 2.09
CA VAL A 83 0.85 -5.76 1.50
C VAL A 83 1.96 -5.90 2.52
N VAL A 84 2.30 -7.14 2.87
CA VAL A 84 3.38 -7.47 3.79
C VAL A 84 4.58 -7.92 2.95
N PHE A 85 5.73 -7.31 3.18
CA PHE A 85 7.01 -7.68 2.59
C PHE A 85 7.91 -8.30 3.66
N ASP A 86 8.46 -9.47 3.36
CA ASP A 86 9.57 -10.02 4.14
C ASP A 86 10.85 -9.21 3.91
N LYS A 87 11.65 -9.03 4.95
CA LYS A 87 12.92 -8.29 4.84
C LYS A 87 13.97 -9.05 4.05
N SER A 88 13.99 -10.38 4.08
CA SER A 88 14.88 -11.17 3.23
C SER A 88 14.53 -10.96 1.76
N TYR A 89 13.25 -10.90 1.44
CA TYR A 89 12.76 -10.63 0.09
C TYR A 89 13.18 -9.24 -0.42
N LEU A 90 13.02 -8.20 0.41
CA LEU A 90 13.49 -6.86 0.05
C LEU A 90 15.02 -6.80 -0.11
N SER A 91 15.75 -7.55 0.70
CA SER A 91 17.21 -7.66 0.57
C SER A 91 17.64 -8.38 -0.70
N GLU A 92 17.00 -9.49 -1.05
CA GLU A 92 17.29 -10.27 -2.25
C GLU A 92 17.12 -9.40 -3.50
N HIS A 93 16.17 -8.47 -3.47
CA HIS A 93 15.88 -7.52 -4.53
C HIS A 93 16.62 -6.19 -4.46
N GLY A 94 17.60 -6.05 -3.54
CA GLY A 94 18.40 -4.83 -3.42
C GLY A 94 17.65 -3.59 -2.95
N ILE A 95 16.42 -3.74 -2.46
CA ILE A 95 15.59 -2.66 -1.88
C ILE A 95 16.03 -2.33 -0.45
N MET A 96 16.65 -3.29 0.22
CA MET A 96 17.14 -3.17 1.58
C MET A 96 18.62 -3.54 1.63
N SER A 97 19.45 -2.67 2.19
CA SER A 97 20.83 -3.03 2.51
C SER A 97 20.84 -3.95 3.72
N PHE A 98 21.01 -5.24 3.51
CA PHE A 98 21.05 -6.24 4.58
C PHE A 98 22.48 -6.42 5.09
N ASP A 99 22.72 -6.12 6.37
CA ASP A 99 23.86 -6.66 7.10
C ASP A 99 23.40 -7.94 7.83
N PRO A 100 23.87 -9.14 7.45
CA PRO A 100 23.54 -10.39 8.14
C PRO A 100 23.92 -10.40 9.63
N ASN A 101 24.85 -9.54 10.05
CA ASN A 101 25.29 -9.43 11.44
C ASN A 101 24.31 -8.66 12.34
N TYR A 102 23.25 -8.08 11.77
CA TYR A 102 22.26 -7.28 12.50
C TYR A 102 21.25 -8.10 13.30
N PHE A 103 21.10 -9.40 12.99
CA PHE A 103 20.27 -10.30 13.78
C PHE A 103 21.05 -10.86 14.96
N GLY A 104 21.00 -10.16 16.09
CA GLY A 104 21.41 -10.72 17.39
C GLY A 104 22.32 -9.87 18.26
N GLN A 105 22.64 -8.63 17.89
CA GLN A 105 23.39 -7.72 18.76
C GLN A 105 22.48 -6.63 19.35
N ASP A 106 22.81 -6.26 20.58
CA ASP A 106 22.05 -5.38 21.45
C ASP A 106 21.57 -4.09 20.80
N ILE A 107 20.41 -3.66 21.30
CA ILE A 107 19.44 -2.70 20.78
C ILE A 107 19.93 -1.22 20.85
N TYR A 108 21.23 -0.96 20.67
CA TYR A 108 21.83 0.36 20.88
C TYR A 108 22.80 0.83 19.78
N ALA A 109 22.81 0.18 18.61
CA ALA A 109 23.43 0.74 17.42
C ALA A 109 22.35 1.36 16.51
N ASP A 110 22.41 2.67 16.32
CA ASP A 110 21.49 3.50 15.52
C ASP A 110 21.49 3.21 14.02
N THR A 111 22.12 2.13 13.56
CA THR A 111 22.25 1.78 12.13
C THR A 111 21.10 0.91 11.65
N HIS A 112 19.88 1.48 11.63
CA HIS A 112 18.76 0.78 10.99
C HIS A 112 19.12 0.45 9.53
N PRO A 113 18.88 -0.77 9.05
CA PRO A 113 19.11 -1.10 7.64
C PRO A 113 18.36 -0.10 6.75
N GLU A 114 19.07 0.48 5.79
CA GLU A 114 18.51 1.47 4.89
C GLU A 114 17.59 0.76 3.90
N ILE A 115 16.31 1.14 3.92
CA ILE A 115 15.31 0.67 2.98
C ILE A 115 15.11 1.80 1.98
N ASP A 116 15.21 1.48 0.70
CA ASP A 116 14.83 2.41 -0.36
C ASP A 116 13.30 2.51 -0.41
N LEU A 117 12.77 3.42 0.42
CA LEU A 117 11.34 3.68 0.51
C LEU A 117 10.78 4.24 -0.80
N MET A 118 11.59 4.93 -1.61
CA MET A 118 11.13 5.47 -2.88
C MET A 118 10.88 4.34 -3.87
N GLU A 119 11.84 3.45 -4.05
CA GLU A 119 11.67 2.32 -4.97
C GLU A 119 10.61 1.33 -4.50
N LEU A 120 10.46 1.13 -3.19
CA LEU A 120 9.35 0.33 -2.67
C LEU A 120 7.98 0.96 -2.98
N ARG A 121 7.84 2.30 -2.92
CA ARG A 121 6.62 2.99 -3.36
C ARG A 121 6.38 2.78 -4.85
N LEU A 122 7.39 3.02 -5.68
CA LEU A 122 7.28 2.85 -7.12
C LEU A 122 6.91 1.40 -7.50
N ALA A 123 7.43 0.40 -6.78
CA ALA A 123 7.06 -0.99 -6.99
C ALA A 123 5.60 -1.28 -6.64
N VAL A 124 5.11 -0.78 -5.49
CA VAL A 124 3.69 -0.89 -5.12
C VAL A 124 2.81 -0.17 -6.15
N MET A 125 3.18 1.04 -6.56
CA MET A 125 2.47 1.80 -7.59
C MET A 125 2.40 1.04 -8.92
N ASN A 126 3.51 0.40 -9.34
CA ASN A 126 3.54 -0.41 -10.56
C ASN A 126 2.65 -1.66 -10.45
N GLY A 127 2.60 -2.28 -9.27
CA GLY A 127 1.64 -3.35 -8.97
C GLY A 127 0.19 -2.90 -9.10
N LEU A 128 -0.15 -1.71 -8.58
CA LEU A 128 -1.50 -1.13 -8.66
C LEU A 128 -1.87 -0.74 -10.10
N LEU A 129 -0.92 -0.18 -10.87
CA LEU A 129 -1.13 0.16 -12.27
C LEU A 129 -1.54 -1.07 -13.11
N GLY A 130 -0.96 -2.24 -12.82
CA GLY A 130 -1.36 -3.50 -13.46
C GLY A 130 -2.83 -3.86 -13.21
N LEU A 131 -3.39 -3.45 -12.07
CA LEU A 131 -4.80 -3.69 -11.74
C LEU A 131 -5.73 -2.69 -12.43
N GLU A 132 -5.33 -1.43 -12.56
CA GLU A 132 -6.15 -0.34 -13.12
C GLU A 132 -6.57 -0.58 -14.57
N GLY A 133 -5.76 -1.24 -15.40
CA GLY A 133 -6.17 -1.55 -16.78
C GLY A 133 -7.06 -2.79 -16.95
N THR A 134 -7.24 -3.58 -15.88
CA THR A 134 -7.81 -4.94 -15.97
C THR A 134 -9.03 -5.14 -15.06
N PHE A 135 -9.02 -4.54 -13.87
CA PHE A 135 -9.97 -4.82 -12.78
C PHE A 135 -10.61 -3.58 -12.16
N PHE A 136 -10.18 -2.40 -12.57
CA PHE A 136 -10.75 -1.10 -12.19
C PHE A 136 -10.92 -0.31 -13.49
N GLU A 137 -11.87 0.63 -13.54
CA GLU A 137 -11.98 1.54 -14.70
C GLU A 137 -11.23 2.85 -14.42
N ASP A 138 -11.37 3.36 -13.21
CA ASP A 138 -10.68 4.56 -12.72
C ASP A 138 -10.22 4.29 -11.27
N MET A 139 -8.97 3.81 -11.10
CA MET A 139 -8.47 3.46 -9.77
C MET A 139 -8.04 4.72 -9.02
N ARG A 140 -8.76 5.02 -7.94
CA ARG A 140 -8.37 6.04 -6.96
C ARG A 140 -7.75 5.35 -5.75
N TYR A 141 -6.54 5.74 -5.35
CA TYR A 141 -5.93 5.16 -4.17
C TYR A 141 -5.00 6.12 -3.42
N VAL A 142 -4.92 5.87 -2.11
CA VAL A 142 -3.90 6.43 -1.22
C VAL A 142 -3.25 5.31 -0.43
N ALA A 143 -1.93 5.34 -0.33
CA ALA A 143 -1.13 4.33 0.29
C ALA A 143 -0.01 4.91 1.16
N SER A 144 0.56 4.06 2.01
CA SER A 144 1.61 4.43 2.97
C SER A 144 2.47 3.23 3.30
N ILE A 145 3.74 3.45 3.59
CA ILE A 145 4.69 2.41 3.98
C ILE A 145 4.99 2.52 5.48
N GLU A 146 4.94 1.40 6.17
CA GLU A 146 5.29 1.25 7.57
C GLU A 146 6.41 0.20 7.69
N VAL A 147 7.57 0.62 8.19
CA VAL A 147 8.70 -0.28 8.45
C VAL A 147 8.65 -0.74 9.90
N SER A 148 8.53 -2.05 10.11
CA SER A 148 8.56 -2.66 11.43
C SER A 148 9.87 -3.41 11.68
N ARG A 149 10.02 -4.00 12.87
CA ARG A 149 11.19 -4.84 13.21
C ARG A 149 11.28 -6.06 12.31
N SER A 150 10.15 -6.70 12.00
CA SER A 150 10.11 -7.99 11.29
C SER A 150 9.72 -7.89 9.83
N TYR A 151 8.85 -6.94 9.47
CA TYR A 151 8.28 -6.83 8.13
C TYR A 151 8.18 -5.37 7.70
N VAL A 152 7.94 -5.16 6.41
CA VAL A 152 7.49 -3.86 5.87
C VAL A 152 6.06 -4.01 5.40
N TYR A 153 5.21 -3.03 5.71
CA TYR A 153 3.80 -3.03 5.36
C TYR A 153 3.49 -1.88 4.43
N ALA A 154 2.87 -2.15 3.27
CA ALA A 154 2.21 -1.12 2.49
C ALA A 154 0.71 -1.18 2.77
N HIS A 155 0.17 -0.15 3.41
CA HIS A 155 -1.27 -0.02 3.64
C HIS A 155 -1.86 0.81 2.52
N ILE A 156 -2.87 0.26 1.86
CA ILE A 156 -3.45 0.78 0.63
C ILE A 156 -4.96 0.91 0.85
N MET A 157 -5.49 2.07 0.52
CA MET A 157 -6.92 2.34 0.45
C MET A 157 -7.24 2.69 -1.00
N MET A 158 -8.15 1.96 -1.63
CA MET A 158 -8.46 2.15 -3.06
C MET A 158 -9.95 2.05 -3.35
N ALA A 159 -10.41 2.76 -4.38
CA ALA A 159 -11.77 2.80 -4.88
C ALA A 159 -11.77 2.74 -6.42
N ASP A 160 -12.86 2.24 -7.00
CA ASP A 160 -13.13 2.36 -8.43
C ASP A 160 -14.10 3.54 -8.66
N ALA A 161 -13.60 4.60 -9.29
CA ALA A 161 -14.36 5.81 -9.62
C ALA A 161 -15.03 5.75 -11.01
N GLY A 162 -14.97 4.59 -11.67
CA GLY A 162 -15.64 4.34 -12.96
C GLY A 162 -17.14 4.63 -12.95
N VAL A 163 -17.68 4.90 -14.15
CA VAL A 163 -19.09 5.28 -14.34
C VAL A 163 -20.01 4.08 -14.06
N ASP A 164 -19.57 2.91 -14.49
CA ASP A 164 -20.14 1.64 -14.10
C ASP A 164 -19.15 1.05 -13.09
N ASP A 165 -19.43 1.11 -11.78
CA ASP A 165 -18.60 0.43 -10.75
C ASP A 165 -18.36 -1.02 -11.24
N ALA A 166 -17.17 -1.26 -11.84
CA ALA A 166 -16.93 -2.47 -12.61
C ALA A 166 -16.89 -3.70 -11.69
N ARG A 167 -16.62 -3.44 -10.41
CA ARG A 167 -16.70 -4.40 -9.30
C ARG A 167 -18.12 -4.55 -8.77
N GLY A 168 -18.96 -3.53 -8.96
CA GLY A 168 -20.27 -3.37 -8.38
C GLY A 168 -20.22 -3.45 -6.85
N ASN A 169 -21.37 -3.23 -6.20
CA ASN A 169 -21.52 -3.41 -4.75
C ASN A 169 -21.16 -4.83 -4.22
N ALA A 170 -20.87 -5.79 -5.11
CA ALA A 170 -20.65 -7.19 -4.79
C ALA A 170 -19.17 -7.57 -4.61
N GLN A 171 -18.23 -6.95 -5.34
CA GLN A 171 -16.83 -7.41 -5.36
C GLN A 171 -15.92 -6.56 -4.45
N VAL A 172 -16.13 -6.75 -3.14
CA VAL A 172 -15.40 -6.06 -2.05
C VAL A 172 -14.07 -6.76 -1.68
N LYS A 173 -13.61 -7.71 -2.49
CA LYS A 173 -12.41 -8.53 -2.20
C LYS A 173 -11.43 -8.52 -3.36
N ILE A 174 -10.16 -8.65 -3.01
CA ILE A 174 -9.09 -8.86 -3.99
C ILE A 174 -9.07 -10.33 -4.37
N THR A 175 -9.20 -10.63 -5.66
CA THR A 175 -9.19 -12.01 -6.16
C THR A 175 -7.77 -12.57 -6.21
N ASP A 176 -7.60 -13.89 -6.25
CA ASP A 176 -6.27 -14.51 -6.38
C ASP A 176 -5.56 -14.08 -7.68
N THR A 177 -6.33 -13.90 -8.76
CA THR A 177 -5.80 -13.37 -10.03
C THR A 177 -5.26 -11.95 -9.86
N GLU A 178 -5.99 -11.08 -9.16
CA GLU A 178 -5.54 -9.71 -8.84
C GLU A 178 -4.27 -9.74 -7.99
N ARG A 179 -4.20 -10.61 -6.97
CA ARG A 179 -2.99 -10.75 -6.13
C ARG A 179 -1.77 -11.16 -6.95
N VAL A 180 -1.94 -12.11 -7.88
CA VAL A 180 -0.86 -12.56 -8.78
C VAL A 180 -0.44 -11.44 -9.73
N LEU A 181 -1.38 -10.68 -10.29
CA LEU A 181 -1.07 -9.59 -11.20
C LEU A 181 -0.34 -8.45 -10.48
N PHE A 182 -0.83 -8.06 -9.30
CA PHE A 182 -0.19 -7.08 -8.44
C PHE A 182 1.25 -7.48 -8.11
N ARG A 183 1.45 -8.74 -7.68
CA ARG A 183 2.78 -9.29 -7.37
C ARG A 183 3.74 -9.20 -8.55
N ARG A 184 3.29 -9.57 -9.75
CA ARG A 184 4.12 -9.48 -10.96
C ARG A 184 4.52 -8.05 -11.28
N GLY A 185 3.63 -7.08 -11.08
CA GLY A 185 3.95 -5.66 -11.26
C GLY A 185 4.97 -5.16 -10.24
N VAL A 186 4.87 -5.58 -8.99
CA VAL A 186 5.89 -5.25 -7.97
C VAL A 186 7.25 -5.86 -8.37
N GLU A 187 7.28 -7.16 -8.67
CA GLU A 187 8.50 -7.89 -9.02
C GLU A 187 9.17 -7.31 -10.29
N SER A 188 8.41 -6.91 -11.30
CA SER A 188 9.00 -6.33 -12.52
C SER A 188 9.76 -5.04 -12.23
N ARG A 189 9.28 -4.24 -11.27
CA ARG A 189 9.95 -3.00 -10.87
C ARG A 189 11.29 -3.27 -10.16
N PHE A 190 11.33 -4.29 -9.31
CA PHE A 190 12.57 -4.71 -8.64
C PHE A 190 13.63 -5.18 -9.66
N VAL A 191 13.23 -5.97 -10.65
CA VAL A 191 14.14 -6.43 -11.72
C VAL A 191 14.70 -5.24 -12.51
N GLU A 192 13.89 -4.22 -12.82
CA GLU A 192 14.39 -3.01 -13.49
C GLU A 192 15.42 -2.25 -12.65
N GLN A 193 15.22 -2.19 -11.33
CA GLN A 193 16.15 -1.52 -10.41
C GLN A 193 17.47 -2.30 -10.29
N GLU A 194 17.41 -3.63 -10.13
CA GLU A 194 18.59 -4.48 -10.14
C GLU A 194 19.40 -4.28 -11.42
N ALA A 195 18.73 -4.23 -12.58
CA ALA A 195 19.38 -3.96 -13.86
C ALA A 195 20.05 -2.57 -13.91
N ARG A 196 19.46 -1.54 -13.29
CA ARG A 196 20.08 -0.20 -13.18
C ARG A 196 21.33 -0.23 -12.30
N ASN A 197 21.31 -0.99 -11.22
CA ASN A 197 22.42 -1.07 -10.25
C ASN A 197 23.65 -1.82 -10.80
N VAL A 198 23.51 -2.63 -11.84
CA VAL A 198 24.62 -3.36 -12.50
C VAL A 198 25.36 -2.51 -13.55
N VAL A 199 24.78 -1.40 -13.98
CA VAL A 199 25.31 -0.56 -15.08
C VAL A 199 26.17 0.61 -14.59
N LEU A 200 26.33 0.77 -13.27
CA LEU A 200 27.18 1.78 -12.62
C LEU A 200 28.40 1.13 -11.96
#